data_AF-A0A6B3F3A9-F1
#
_entry.id   AF-A0A6B3F3A9-F1
#
_cell.length_a   1.000
_cell.length_b   1.000
_cell.length_c   1.000
_cell.angle_alpha   90.00
_cell.angle_beta   90.00
_cell.angle_gamma   90.00
#
_symmetry.space_group_name_H-M   'P 1'
#
loop_
_entity.id
_entity.type
_entity.pdbx_description
1 polymer ?
#
loop_
_entity_poly.entity_id
_entity_poly.type
_entity_poly.pdbx_seq_one_letter_code
_entity_poly.pdbx_strand_id
1 'polypeptide(L)' 'PWVAELDGRVVGSMTLTDGPGPYLAPAPEPERYLHFLVSDRSLAGHGIGAALVAHAVAEARRAGVGLLR' A
#
# COMPACT_ATOMS: atom_id res chain seq x y z
N PRO A 1 -9.04 -2.19 -1.37
CA PRO A 1 -8.38 -0.87 -1.53
C PRO A 1 -8.55 -0.06 -0.25
N TRP A 2 -7.59 0.79 0.10
CA TRP A 2 -7.63 1.66 1.29
C TRP A 2 -7.43 3.11 0.88
N VAL A 3 -7.99 4.04 1.67
CA VAL A 3 -7.84 5.48 1.48
C VAL A 3 -7.21 6.12 2.70
N ALA A 4 -6.44 7.18 2.47
CA ALA A 4 -6.01 8.10 3.52
C ALA A 4 -6.94 9.30 3.52
N GLU A 5 -7.48 9.63 4.69
CA GLU A 5 -8.36 10.77 4.90
C GLU A 5 -7.70 11.81 5.80
N LEU A 6 -7.86 13.08 5.43
CA LEU A 6 -7.44 14.24 6.22
C LEU A 6 -8.59 15.25 6.19
N ASP A 7 -9.08 15.65 7.36
CA ASP A 7 -10.22 16.56 7.53
C ASP A 7 -11.46 16.15 6.71
N GLY A 8 -11.75 14.84 6.68
CA GLY A 8 -12.88 14.27 5.95
C GLY A 8 -12.72 14.26 4.42
N ARG A 9 -11.55 14.61 3.90
CA ARG A 9 -11.22 14.53 2.48
C ARG A 9 -10.28 13.37 2.20
N VAL A 10 -10.56 12.60 1.15
CA VAL A 10 -9.61 11.61 0.63
C VAL A 10 -8.41 12.33 0.03
N VAL A 11 -7.24 12.08 0.59
CA VAL A 11 -5.95 12.69 0.19
C VAL A 11 -4.96 11.66 -0.33
N GLY A 12 -5.35 10.38 -0.38
CA GLY A 12 -4.54 9.32 -0.93
C GLY A 12 -5.28 7.99 -0.97
N SER A 13 -4.72 7.05 -1.73
CA SER A 13 -5.28 5.71 -1.86
C SER A 13 -4.17 4.71 -2.14
N MET A 14 -4.39 3.47 -1.74
CA MET A 14 -3.55 2.35 -2.12
C MET A 14 -4.34 1.06 -2.35
N THR A 15 -3.72 0.13 -3.08
CA THR A 15 -4.25 -1.21 -3.30
C THR A 15 -3.17 -2.25 -3.06
N LEU A 16 -3.52 -3.29 -2.30
CA LEU A 16 -2.71 -4.48 -2.13
C LEU A 16 -3.30 -5.64 -2.93
N THR A 17 -2.44 -6.47 -3.51
CA THR A 17 -2.78 -7.74 -4.15
C THR A 17 -1.99 -8.89 -3.50
N ASP A 18 -2.38 -10.13 -3.77
CA ASP A 18 -1.68 -11.34 -3.26
C ASP A 18 -0.35 -11.62 -3.99
N GLY A 19 0.04 -10.77 -4.94
CA GLY A 19 1.24 -10.93 -5.76
C GLY A 19 1.33 -9.87 -6.86
N PRO A 20 2.44 -9.82 -7.62
CA PRO A 20 2.63 -8.85 -8.67
C PRO A 20 1.74 -9.11 -9.90
N GLY A 21 1.69 -8.14 -10.81
CA GLY A 21 1.10 -8.33 -12.14
C GLY A 21 1.90 -9.31 -13.02
N PRO A 22 1.36 -9.70 -14.19
CA PRO A 22 1.91 -10.77 -15.03
C PRO A 22 3.31 -10.48 -15.61
N TYR A 23 3.79 -9.25 -15.50
CA TYR A 23 5.10 -8.80 -15.98
C TYR A 23 6.24 -9.08 -15.00
N LEU A 24 5.95 -9.57 -13.79
CA LEU A 24 6.94 -9.84 -12.76
C LEU A 24 6.67 -11.22 -12.15
N ALA A 25 7.73 -12.02 -12.02
CA ALA A 25 7.62 -13.33 -11.39
C ALA A 25 7.24 -13.17 -9.89
N PRO A 26 6.29 -13.97 -9.39
CA PRO A 26 6.00 -14.04 -7.97
C PRO A 26 7.22 -14.46 -7.16
N ALA A 27 7.26 -14.04 -5.89
CA ALA A 27 8.27 -14.52 -4.95
C ALA A 27 8.08 -16.02 -4.64
N PRO A 28 9.15 -16.74 -4.23
CA PRO A 28 9.05 -18.14 -3.81
C PRO A 28 8.36 -18.32 -2.44
N GLU A 29 8.06 -17.23 -1.74
CA GLU A 29 7.37 -17.19 -0.45
C GLU A 29 6.07 -16.39 -0.58
N PRO A 30 5.08 -16.58 0.32
CA PRO A 30 3.86 -15.77 0.32
C PRO A 30 4.19 -14.28 0.39
N GLU A 31 3.55 -13.49 -0.49
CA GLU A 31 3.80 -12.06 -0.59
C GLU A 31 2.51 -11.25 -0.65
N ARG A 32 2.62 -9.96 -0.32
CA ARG A 32 1.65 -8.93 -0.65
C ARG A 32 2.33 -7.94 -1.57
N TYR A 33 1.59 -7.41 -2.52
CA TYR A 33 2.13 -6.45 -3.49
C TYR A 33 1.38 -5.13 -3.41
N LEU A 34 2.11 -4.03 -3.23
CA LEU A 34 1.59 -2.67 -3.24
C LEU A 34 1.44 -2.22 -4.70
N HIS A 35 0.30 -2.61 -5.29
CA HIS A 35 0.03 -2.44 -6.71
C HIS A 35 -0.15 -0.98 -7.12
N PHE A 36 -0.84 -0.20 -6.28
CA PHE A 36 -0.99 1.23 -6.51
C PHE A 36 -0.87 1.97 -5.18
N LEU A 37 -0.17 3.11 -5.21
CA LEU A 37 -0.19 4.10 -4.15
C LEU A 37 -0.15 5.49 -4.78
N VAL A 38 -1.11 6.32 -4.38
CA VAL A 38 -1.20 7.71 -4.81
C VAL A 38 -1.51 8.57 -3.61
N SER A 39 -0.94 9.77 -3.58
CA SER A 39 -1.25 10.80 -2.59
C SER A 39 -1.42 12.14 -3.29
N ASP A 40 -2.25 13.02 -2.71
CA ASP A 40 -2.45 14.38 -3.17
C ASP A 40 -1.09 15.11 -3.21
N ARG A 41 -0.67 15.50 -4.42
CA ARG A 41 0.62 16.14 -4.66
C ARG A 41 0.71 17.51 -4.00
N SER A 42 -0.40 18.21 -3.81
CA SER A 42 -0.42 19.50 -3.11
C SER A 42 -0.04 19.37 -1.63
N LEU A 43 -0.19 18.16 -1.06
CA LEU A 43 0.18 17.82 0.31
C LEU A 43 1.51 17.04 0.39
N ALA A 44 2.38 17.17 -0.61
CA ALA A 44 3.71 16.59 -0.57
C ALA A 44 4.45 17.00 0.73
N GLY A 45 5.20 16.06 1.31
CA GLY A 45 5.90 16.28 2.58
C GLY A 45 5.07 16.08 3.86
N HIS A 46 3.74 15.90 3.75
CA HIS A 46 2.87 15.70 4.93
C HIS A 46 2.78 14.23 5.40
N GLY A 47 3.62 13.34 4.88
CA GLY A 47 3.71 11.95 5.33
C GLY A 47 2.57 11.02 4.89
N ILE A 48 1.64 11.46 4.02
CA ILE A 48 0.49 10.64 3.57
C ILE A 48 0.93 9.30 2.96
N GLY A 49 1.91 9.32 2.04
CA GLY A 49 2.43 8.09 1.44
C GLY A 49 3.09 7.16 2.47
N ALA A 50 3.82 7.71 3.43
CA ALA A 50 4.44 6.93 4.50
C ALA A 50 3.37 6.28 5.41
N ALA A 51 2.29 7.00 5.71
CA ALA A 51 1.17 6.45 6.48
C ALA A 51 0.48 5.30 5.73
N LEU A 52 0.27 5.43 4.41
CA LEU A 52 -0.27 4.35 3.58
C LEU A 52 0.65 3.13 3.57
N VAL A 53 1.97 3.31 3.39
CA VAL A 53 2.94 2.20 3.45
C VAL A 53 2.95 1.52 4.82
N ALA A 54 2.90 2.30 5.91
CA ALA A 54 2.81 1.75 7.26
C ALA A 54 1.53 0.91 7.46
N HIS A 55 0.40 1.38 6.92
CA HIS A 55 -0.85 0.61 6.90
C HIS A 55 -0.70 -0.67 6.07
N ALA A 56 -0.06 -0.61 4.91
CA ALA A 56 0.18 -1.79 4.07
C ALA A 56 1.01 -2.87 4.80
N VAL A 57 2.05 -2.45 5.53
CA VAL A 57 2.84 -3.36 6.36
C VAL A 57 1.98 -3.98 7.47
N ALA A 58 1.10 -3.21 8.10
CA ALA A 58 0.19 -3.73 9.11
C ALA A 58 -0.80 -4.74 8.53
N GLU A 59 -1.36 -4.49 7.35
CA GLU A 59 -2.24 -5.42 6.64
C GLU A 59 -1.53 -6.72 6.25
N ALA A 60 -0.30 -6.63 5.71
CA ALA A 60 0.49 -7.82 5.38
C ALA A 60 0.75 -8.69 6.62
N ARG A 61 1.11 -8.06 7.74
CA ARG A 61 1.29 -8.75 9.03
C ARG A 61 -0.01 -9.40 9.54
N ARG A 62 -1.15 -8.70 9.45
CA ARG A 62 -2.46 -9.26 9.80
C ARG A 62 -2.82 -10.48 8.96
N ALA A 63 -2.39 -10.49 7.70
CA ALA A 63 -2.55 -11.63 6.80
C ALA A 63 -1.52 -12.76 7.01
N GLY A 64 -0.60 -12.63 7.97
CA GLY A 64 0.46 -13.61 8.21
C GLY A 64 1.54 -13.64 7.12
N VAL A 65 1.64 -12.58 6.31
CA VAL A 65 2.58 -12.48 5.19
C VAL A 65 3.78 -11.61 5.59
N GLY A 66 4.98 -12.17 5.48
CA GLY A 66 6.23 -11.50 5.86
C GLY A 66 6.81 -10.59 4.79
N LEU A 67 6.48 -10.84 3.51
CA LEU A 67 7.00 -10.10 2.37
C LEU A 67 5.96 -9.12 1.81
N LEU A 68 6.26 -7.83 1.84
CA LEU A 68 5.54 -6.78 1.13
C LEU A 68 6.48 -6.18 0.07
N ARG A 69 6.02 -6.10 -1.18
CA ARG A 69 6.79 -5.57 -2.33
C ARG A 69 6.06 -4.48 -3.07
#